data_AF-A0A8J6MZJ2-F1
#
_entry.id   AF-A0A8J6MZJ2-F1
#
_cell.length_a   1.000
_cell.length_b   1.000
_cell.length_c   1.000
_cell.angle_alpha   90.00
_cell.angle_beta   90.00
_cell.angle_gamma   90.00
#
_symmetry.space_group_name_H-M   'P 1'
#
loop_
_entity.id
_entity.type
_entity.pdbx_description
1 polymer ?
#
loop_
_entity_poly.entity_id
_entity_poly.type
_entity_poly.pdbx_seq_one_letter_code
_entity_poly.pdbx_strand_id
1 'polypeptide(L)'
;MARALEELPGIKKAYAIFPEKKAIIIYDPASVAIEEMCQILFKSGYVAGPKTNERTTSAVISYESRDKSNQKDDLICYCFEYTKDDIEQDFVNNGQSLIMEKIAAEKKAGGCDCGNKNPKGK
;
A
#
# COMPACT_ATOMS: atom_id res chain seq x y z
N MET A 1 4.51 -3.07 -16.38
CA MET A 1 4.51 -4.04 -15.27
C MET A 1 5.83 -4.84 -15.18
N ALA A 2 6.32 -5.48 -16.25
CA ALA A 2 7.48 -6.38 -16.17
C ALA A 2 8.84 -5.68 -15.90
N ARG A 3 9.17 -4.58 -16.59
CA ARG A 3 10.50 -3.96 -16.51
C ARG A 3 10.96 -3.57 -15.10
N ALA A 4 10.08 -3.01 -14.27
CA ALA A 4 10.45 -2.53 -12.93
C ALA A 4 10.83 -3.67 -11.96
N LEU A 5 10.33 -4.89 -12.20
CA LEU A 5 10.67 -6.07 -11.40
C LEU A 5 11.88 -6.81 -11.98
N GLU A 6 12.05 -6.81 -13.30
CA GLU A 6 13.21 -7.46 -13.93
C GLU A 6 14.55 -6.81 -13.54
N GLU A 7 14.54 -5.58 -13.02
CA GLU A 7 15.73 -4.87 -12.54
C GLU A 7 16.12 -5.19 -11.08
N LEU A 8 15.30 -5.96 -10.35
CA LEU A 8 15.60 -6.33 -8.97
C LEU A 8 16.57 -7.52 -8.88
N PRO A 9 17.65 -7.42 -8.08
CA PRO A 9 18.54 -8.54 -7.84
C PRO A 9 17.75 -9.67 -7.15
N GLY A 10 17.71 -10.84 -7.79
CA GLY A 10 17.01 -12.02 -7.25
C GLY A 10 15.70 -12.36 -7.96
N ILE A 11 15.19 -11.52 -8.87
CA ILE A 11 14.04 -11.89 -9.72
C ILE A 11 14.52 -12.74 -10.89
N LYS A 12 14.06 -13.98 -10.95
CA LYS A 12 14.44 -14.96 -11.98
C LYS A 12 13.53 -14.83 -13.21
N LYS A 13 12.22 -14.69 -12.98
CA LYS A 13 11.21 -14.51 -14.04
C LYS A 13 9.99 -13.76 -13.51
N ALA A 14 9.36 -12.96 -14.36
CA ALA A 14 8.06 -12.35 -14.08
C ALA A 14 7.18 -12.45 -15.32
N TYR A 15 5.93 -12.89 -15.16
CA TYR A 15 4.96 -12.93 -16.25
C TYR A 15 3.58 -12.47 -15.75
N ALA A 16 2.91 -11.69 -16.59
CA ALA A 16 1.57 -11.17 -16.33
C ALA A 16 0.53 -12.06 -17.01
N ILE A 17 -0.52 -12.41 -16.27
CA ILE A 17 -1.65 -13.19 -16.75
C ILE A 17 -2.81 -12.23 -17.00
N PHE A 18 -3.16 -12.09 -18.27
CA PHE A 18 -4.34 -11.36 -18.73
C PHE A 18 -5.43 -12.36 -19.16
N PRO A 19 -6.72 -12.08 -18.91
CA PRO A 19 -7.31 -10.84 -18.38
C PRO A 19 -7.36 -10.77 -16.84
N GLU A 20 -6.87 -11.80 -16.14
CA GLU A 20 -7.00 -11.96 -14.69
C GLU A 20 -6.27 -10.91 -13.83
N LYS A 21 -5.51 -10.01 -14.46
CA LYS A 21 -4.71 -8.95 -13.79
C LYS A 21 -3.80 -9.54 -12.70
N LYS A 22 -3.28 -10.74 -12.91
CA LYS A 22 -2.34 -11.40 -11.99
C LYS A 22 -0.94 -11.28 -12.53
N ALA A 23 0.04 -11.17 -11.64
CA ALA A 23 1.44 -11.36 -11.99
C ALA A 23 1.98 -12.55 -11.20
N ILE A 24 2.68 -13.45 -11.88
CA ILE A 24 3.45 -14.50 -11.25
C ILE A 24 4.92 -14.13 -11.35
N ILE A 25 5.56 -14.07 -10.18
CA ILE A 25 6.95 -13.70 -10.05
C ILE A 25 7.69 -14.86 -9.40
N ILE A 26 8.74 -15.33 -10.08
CA ILE A 26 9.69 -16.31 -9.61
C ILE A 26 10.91 -15.53 -9.16
N TYR A 27 11.19 -15.57 -7.87
CA TYR A 27 12.28 -14.84 -7.25
C TYR A 27 12.97 -15.72 -6.20
N ASP A 28 14.15 -15.28 -5.80
CA ASP A 28 14.91 -15.89 -4.73
C ASP A 28 14.64 -15.17 -3.39
N PRO A 29 13.97 -15.81 -2.42
CA PRO A 29 13.59 -15.15 -1.17
C PRO A 29 14.79 -14.79 -0.28
N ALA A 30 15.98 -15.36 -0.54
CA ALA A 30 17.20 -14.96 0.16
C ALA A 30 17.84 -13.70 -0.43
N SER A 31 17.47 -13.32 -1.66
CA SER A 31 18.05 -12.16 -2.37
C SER A 31 17.11 -10.95 -2.40
N VAL A 32 15.80 -11.18 -2.37
CA VAL A 32 14.81 -10.10 -2.40
C VAL A 32 13.61 -10.42 -1.51
N ALA A 33 13.26 -9.47 -0.64
CA ALA A 33 12.10 -9.57 0.22
C ALA A 33 10.82 -9.20 -0.56
N ILE A 34 9.71 -9.87 -0.21
CA ILE A 34 8.38 -9.61 -0.82
C ILE A 34 7.98 -8.15 -0.65
N GLU A 35 8.32 -7.55 0.48
CA GLU A 35 8.03 -6.16 0.82
C GLU A 35 8.69 -5.19 -0.17
N GLU A 36 9.94 -5.46 -0.54
CA GLU A 36 10.71 -4.61 -1.46
C GLU A 36 10.13 -4.64 -2.87
N MET A 37 9.68 -5.83 -3.30
CA MET A 37 8.96 -6.00 -4.57
C MET A 37 7.63 -5.24 -4.57
N CYS A 38 6.87 -5.29 -3.48
CA CYS A 38 5.63 -4.53 -3.33
C CYS A 38 5.86 -3.02 -3.35
N GLN A 39 6.91 -2.52 -2.70
CA GLN A 39 7.25 -1.10 -2.71
C GLN A 39 7.57 -0.58 -4.11
N ILE A 40 8.30 -1.34 -4.92
CA ILE A 40 8.67 -0.94 -6.29
C ILE A 40 7.46 -0.97 -7.21
N LEU A 41 6.57 -1.95 -7.04
CA LEU A 41 5.29 -1.96 -7.72
C LEU A 41 4.48 -0.72 -7.36
N PHE A 42 4.42 -0.38 -6.07
CA PHE A 42 3.71 0.81 -5.61
C PHE A 42 4.28 2.10 -6.23
N LYS A 43 5.60 2.27 -6.20
CA LYS A 43 6.30 3.40 -6.83
C LYS A 43 6.08 3.48 -8.34
N SER A 44 5.86 2.34 -8.99
CA SER A 44 5.54 2.29 -10.42
C SER A 44 4.04 2.39 -10.74
N GLY A 45 3.20 2.67 -9.72
CA GLY A 45 1.76 2.89 -9.86
C GLY A 45 0.92 1.60 -9.80
N TYR A 46 1.50 0.48 -9.37
CA TYR A 46 0.83 -0.81 -9.22
C TYR A 46 0.68 -1.16 -7.74
N VAL A 47 -0.54 -1.50 -7.33
CA VAL A 47 -0.80 -1.98 -5.97
C VAL A 47 -0.83 -3.51 -6.01
N ALA A 48 -0.01 -4.15 -5.19
CA ALA A 48 0.23 -5.58 -5.20
C ALA A 48 0.19 -6.12 -3.77
N GLY A 49 -0.63 -7.15 -3.54
CA GLY A 49 -0.63 -7.91 -2.28
C GLY A 49 -0.12 -9.33 -2.51
N PRO A 50 0.79 -9.85 -1.67
CA PRO A 50 1.25 -11.22 -1.82
C PRO A 50 0.11 -12.21 -1.52
N LYS A 51 -0.25 -13.08 -2.46
CA LYS A 51 -0.94 -14.34 -2.13
C LYS A 51 0.02 -15.50 -2.30
N THR A 52 0.45 -16.05 -1.19
CA THR A 52 1.15 -17.33 -1.15
C THR A 52 0.10 -18.43 -1.25
N ASN A 53 0.20 -19.31 -2.26
CA ASN A 53 -0.47 -20.60 -2.22
C ASN A 53 0.57 -21.67 -1.91
N GLU A 54 0.20 -22.61 -1.05
CA GLU A 54 1.11 -23.49 -0.32
C GLU A 54 1.74 -24.60 -1.19
N ARG A 55 1.70 -24.47 -2.52
CA ARG A 55 2.18 -25.53 -3.43
C ARG A 55 3.01 -25.04 -4.61
N THR A 56 3.36 -23.76 -4.67
CA THR A 56 4.39 -23.27 -5.58
C THR A 56 5.02 -22.04 -4.97
N THR A 57 6.35 -21.95 -4.94
CA THR A 57 7.09 -20.70 -4.69
C THR A 57 6.84 -19.73 -5.84
N SER A 58 5.62 -19.25 -5.92
CA SER A 58 5.08 -18.35 -6.92
C SER A 58 4.10 -17.47 -6.17
N ALA A 59 4.57 -16.28 -5.81
CA ALA A 59 3.70 -15.25 -5.25
C ALA A 59 2.64 -14.93 -6.31
N VAL A 60 1.40 -15.35 -6.05
CA VAL A 60 0.25 -15.03 -6.88
C VAL A 60 -0.19 -13.66 -6.41
N ILE A 61 0.24 -12.60 -7.07
CA ILE A 61 -0.16 -11.25 -6.68
C ILE A 61 -1.46 -10.94 -7.41
N SER A 62 -2.58 -10.95 -6.69
CA SER A 62 -3.88 -10.56 -7.22
C SER A 62 -4.06 -9.05 -7.12
N TYR A 63 -4.22 -8.38 -8.27
CA TYR A 63 -4.56 -6.96 -8.37
C TYR A 63 -6.09 -6.81 -8.30
N GLU A 64 -6.58 -6.33 -7.17
CA GLU A 64 -7.93 -5.77 -7.10
C GLU A 64 -7.83 -4.33 -7.60
N SER A 65 -8.52 -4.08 -8.72
CA SER A 65 -8.65 -2.74 -9.27
C SER A 65 -9.33 -1.89 -8.21
N ARG A 66 -8.61 -0.94 -7.59
CA ARG A 66 -9.22 0.04 -6.69
C ARG A 66 -10.26 0.80 -7.50
N ASP A 67 -11.51 0.45 -7.28
CA ASP A 67 -12.66 1.18 -7.77
C ASP A 67 -12.56 2.61 -7.19
N LYS A 68 -12.21 3.58 -8.03
CA LYS A 68 -12.02 4.99 -7.66
C LYS A 68 -13.35 5.71 -7.36
N SER A 69 -14.43 5.00 -7.07
CA SER A 69 -15.75 5.61 -6.82
C SER A 69 -15.96 5.99 -5.36
N ASN A 70 -15.13 5.52 -4.43
CA ASN A 70 -15.41 5.68 -3.00
C ASN A 70 -14.19 6.06 -2.14
N GLN A 71 -13.60 7.22 -2.41
CA GLN A 71 -12.38 7.71 -1.74
C GLN A 71 -12.65 8.37 -0.37
N LYS A 72 -13.91 8.45 0.10
CA LYS A 72 -14.27 9.17 1.34
C LYS A 72 -14.53 8.29 2.56
N ASP A 73 -14.88 7.02 2.38
CA ASP A 73 -15.25 6.16 3.52
C ASP A 73 -14.05 5.71 4.38
N ASP A 74 -12.84 5.70 3.82
CA ASP A 74 -11.62 5.35 4.54
C ASP A 74 -10.85 6.56 5.10
N LEU A 75 -11.37 7.78 4.92
CA LEU A 75 -10.78 8.98 5.53
C LEU A 75 -11.01 8.96 7.04
N ILE A 76 -9.91 8.87 7.77
CA ILE A 76 -9.88 8.92 9.24
C ILE A 76 -9.71 10.37 9.71
N CYS A 77 -8.87 11.16 9.03
CA CYS A 77 -8.71 12.58 9.31
C CYS A 77 -9.07 13.43 8.09
N TYR A 78 -10.15 14.21 8.21
CA TYR A 78 -10.60 15.11 7.13
C TYR A 78 -9.77 16.39 7.01
N CYS A 79 -9.10 16.81 8.09
CA CYS A 79 -8.31 18.03 8.10
C CYS A 79 -6.97 17.87 7.38
N PHE A 80 -6.37 16.68 7.51
CA PHE A 80 -5.04 16.34 7.00
C PHE A 80 -5.08 15.18 5.99
N GLU A 81 -6.28 14.75 5.60
CA GLU A 81 -6.55 13.72 4.58
C GLU A 81 -5.92 12.35 4.85
N TYR A 82 -5.67 12.02 6.12
CA TYR A 82 -5.19 10.68 6.49
C TYR A 82 -6.28 9.64 6.33
N THR A 83 -5.95 8.58 5.62
CA THR A 83 -6.78 7.39 5.43
C THR A 83 -6.40 6.28 6.40
N LYS A 84 -7.24 5.24 6.47
CA LYS A 84 -6.91 4.02 7.19
C LYS A 84 -5.61 3.38 6.66
N ASP A 85 -5.42 3.36 5.34
CA ASP A 85 -4.22 2.83 4.69
C ASP A 85 -2.96 3.60 5.14
N ASP A 86 -3.04 4.94 5.24
CA ASP A 86 -1.92 5.75 5.71
C ASP A 86 -1.49 5.37 7.13
N ILE A 87 -2.46 5.12 8.03
CA ILE A 87 -2.20 4.73 9.42
C ILE A 87 -1.59 3.32 9.48
N GLU A 88 -2.10 2.39 8.69
CA GLU A 88 -1.59 1.03 8.61
C GLU A 88 -0.16 1.01 8.04
N GLN A 89 0.11 1.75 6.97
CA GLN A 89 1.45 1.87 6.39
C GLN A 89 2.44 2.53 7.35
N ASP A 90 2.02 3.60 8.03
CA ASP A 90 2.85 4.29 9.01
C ASP A 90 3.19 3.40 10.21
N PHE A 91 2.26 2.55 10.66
CA PHE A 91 2.54 1.52 11.67
C PHE A 91 3.56 0.48 11.19
N VAL A 92 3.39 -0.05 9.97
CA VAL A 92 4.31 -1.05 9.40
C VAL A 92 5.72 -0.49 9.28
N ASN A 93 5.87 0.76 8.82
CA ASN A 93 7.17 1.37 8.58
C ASN A 93 7.93 1.76 9.85
N ASN A 94 7.21 2.16 10.90
CA ASN A 94 7.83 2.73 12.11
C ASN A 94 7.70 1.81 13.34
N GLY A 95 6.99 0.68 13.23
CA GLY A 95 6.62 -0.19 14.36
C GLY A 95 5.53 0.39 15.28
N GLN A 96 5.18 1.66 15.12
CA GLN A 96 4.04 2.34 15.74
C GLN A 96 3.60 3.49 14.83
N SER A 97 2.32 3.82 14.80
CA SER A 97 1.88 4.96 13.99
C SER A 97 2.19 6.30 14.68
N LEU A 98 2.97 7.14 14.00
CA LEU A 98 3.29 8.53 14.35
C LEU A 98 2.26 9.52 13.81
N ILE A 99 1.39 9.11 12.88
CA ILE A 99 0.30 9.94 12.35
C ILE A 99 -0.60 10.46 13.48
N MET A 100 -0.90 9.64 14.48
CA MET A 100 -1.70 10.06 15.64
C MET A 100 -1.03 11.20 16.41
N GLU A 101 0.29 11.13 16.60
CA GLU A 101 1.08 12.16 17.28
C GLU A 101 1.11 13.47 16.47
N LYS A 102 1.29 13.36 15.14
CA LYS A 102 1.23 14.51 14.22
C LYS A 102 -0.12 15.20 14.28
N ILE A 103 -1.22 14.45 14.21
CA ILE A 103 -2.57 15.03 14.32
C ILE A 103 -2.73 15.73 15.68
N ALA A 104 -2.28 15.12 16.78
CA ALA A 104 -2.38 15.73 18.10
C ALA A 104 -1.59 17.05 18.19
N ALA A 105 -0.37 17.10 17.63
CA ALA A 105 0.45 18.30 17.57
C ALA A 105 -0.22 19.42 16.76
N GLU A 106 -0.72 19.10 15.55
CA GLU A 106 -1.41 20.06 14.68
C GLU A 106 -2.71 20.58 15.30
N LYS A 107 -3.49 19.70 15.96
CA LYS A 107 -4.69 20.10 16.72
C LYS A 107 -4.33 21.09 17.83
N LYS A 108 -3.25 20.83 18.56
CA LYS A 108 -2.77 21.73 19.63
C LYS A 108 -2.28 23.07 19.08
N ALA A 109 -1.72 23.07 17.87
CA ALA A 109 -1.31 24.28 17.16
C ALA A 109 -2.49 25.06 16.53
N GLY A 110 -3.72 24.53 16.58
CA GLY A 110 -4.89 25.14 15.95
C GLY A 110 -4.96 24.93 14.44
N GLY A 111 -4.18 24.00 13.89
CA GLY A 111 -4.12 23.71 12.44
C GLY A 111 -5.30 22.89 11.89
N CYS A 112 -6.30 22.57 12.71
CA CYS A 112 -7.43 21.75 12.31
C CYS A 112 -8.76 22.52 12.38
N ASP A 113 -9.67 22.20 11.47
CA ASP A 113 -11.02 22.77 11.43
C ASP A 113 -12.07 21.64 11.40
N CYS A 114 -11.96 20.71 12.36
CA CYS A 114 -12.79 19.51 12.41
C CYS A 114 -14.30 19.82 12.43
N GLY A 115 -14.69 20.96 13.00
CA GLY A 115 -16.10 21.38 13.07
C GLY A 115 -16.74 21.56 11.70
N ASN A 116 -16.00 22.04 10.70
CA ASN A 116 -16.52 22.24 9.34
C ASN A 116 -16.07 21.14 8.36
N LYS A 117 -14.86 20.60 8.52
CA LYS A 117 -14.31 19.61 7.58
C LYS A 117 -14.76 18.19 7.84
N ASN A 118 -15.02 17.82 9.09
CA ASN A 118 -15.46 16.47 9.42
C ASN A 118 -17.00 16.40 9.25
N PRO A 119 -17.55 15.49 8.45
CA PRO A 119 -19.00 15.32 8.30
C PRO A 119 -19.71 14.99 9.63
N LYS A 120 -18.99 14.47 10.64
CA LYS A 120 -19.51 14.23 11.99
C LYS A 120 -19.37 15.43 12.94
N GLY A 121 -18.74 16.51 12.48
CA GLY A 121 -18.51 17.77 13.20
C GLY A 121 -17.53 17.68 14.38
N LYS A 122 -16.82 16.55 14.55
CA LYS A 122 -15.87 16.30 15.65
C LYS A 122 -14.86 15.24 15.29
#